data_AF-A0A382GSB3-F1
#
_entry.id   AF-A0A382GSB3-F1
#
_cell.length_a   1.000
_cell.length_b   1.000
_cell.length_c   1.000
_cell.angle_alpha   90.00
_cell.angle_beta   90.00
_cell.angle_gamma   90.00
#
_symmetry.space_group_name_H-M   'P 1'
#
loop_
_entity.id
_entity.type
_entity.pdbx_description
1 polymer ?
#
loop_
_entity_poly.entity_id
_entity_poly.type
_entity_poly.pdbx_seq_one_letter_code
_entity_poly.pdbx_strand_id
1 'polypeptide(L)'
;MFQDLGLTVLTSLVLIMISVPPILFLFWYIHDSRQSQHSILRNFPLLGRVRYFLEMLGPELRQYMFDADDEGRPFNRSDFANIVVQGKYLKTVIAFGSKRDFEKPGLYLRNSMFPKQKEEMKVELLPKIPSKRYIG
;
A
#
# COMPACT_ATOMS: atom_id res chain seq x y z
N MET A 1 -26.26 39.41 32.53
CA MET A 1 -26.17 38.06 33.14
C MET A 1 -26.33 36.94 32.12
N PHE A 2 -27.50 36.73 31.49
CA PHE A 2 -27.67 35.66 30.49
C PHE A 2 -26.85 35.88 29.21
N GLN A 3 -26.68 37.14 28.78
CA GLN A 3 -25.87 37.49 27.61
C GLN A 3 -24.36 37.26 27.86
N ASP A 4 -23.87 37.59 29.06
CA ASP A 4 -22.46 37.36 29.46
C ASP A 4 -22.17 35.86 29.63
N LEU A 5 -23.12 35.10 30.16
CA LEU A 5 -23.08 33.63 30.22
C LEU A 5 -23.04 33.00 28.82
N GLY A 6 -23.89 33.47 27.90
CA GLY A 6 -23.86 32.99 26.52
C GLY A 6 -22.53 33.27 25.82
N LEU A 7 -21.96 34.46 26.03
CA LEU A 7 -20.69 34.86 25.43
C LEU A 7 -19.50 34.06 25.99
N THR A 8 -19.48 33.78 27.30
CA THR A 8 -18.42 32.96 27.94
C THR A 8 -18.47 31.49 27.52
N VAL A 9 -19.67 30.93 27.36
CA VAL A 9 -19.84 29.56 26.82
C VAL A 9 -19.40 29.50 25.36
N LEU A 10 -19.76 30.49 24.53
CA LEU A 10 -19.37 30.51 23.13
C LEU A 10 -17.85 30.65 22.96
N THR A 11 -17.21 31.55 23.72
CA THR A 11 -15.75 31.75 23.65
C THR A 11 -14.98 30.53 24.14
N SER A 12 -15.43 29.87 25.21
CA SER A 12 -14.80 28.63 25.68
C SER A 12 -14.94 27.47 24.67
N LEU A 13 -16.09 27.32 24.02
CA LEU A 13 -16.27 26.32 22.95
C LEU A 13 -15.34 26.55 21.77
N VAL A 14 -15.21 27.81 21.33
CA VAL A 14 -14.30 28.18 20.23
C VAL A 14 -12.84 27.89 20.64
N LEU A 15 -12.45 28.23 21.86
CA LEU A 15 -11.10 27.94 22.38
C LEU A 15 -10.83 26.43 22.42
N ILE A 16 -11.78 25.61 22.86
CA ILE A 16 -11.65 24.15 22.86
C ILE A 16 -11.51 23.63 21.43
N MET A 17 -12.37 24.07 20.51
CA MET A 17 -12.33 23.63 19.11
C MET A 17 -11.00 23.94 18.44
N ILE A 18 -10.37 25.08 18.77
CA ILE A 18 -9.08 25.49 18.21
C ILE A 18 -7.91 24.79 18.91
N SER A 19 -7.98 24.58 20.22
CA SER A 19 -6.86 24.06 21.01
C SER A 19 -6.77 22.52 21.03
N VAL A 20 -7.89 21.81 20.92
CA VAL A 20 -7.90 20.34 20.97
C VAL A 20 -7.15 19.70 19.80
N PRO A 21 -7.38 20.07 18.52
CA PRO A 21 -6.67 19.48 17.39
C PRO A 21 -5.12 19.57 17.49
N PRO A 22 -4.51 20.73 17.76
CA PRO A 22 -3.05 20.83 17.86
C PRO A 22 -2.49 20.03 19.04
N ILE A 23 -3.21 19.93 20.16
CA ILE A 23 -2.81 19.08 21.30
C ILE A 23 -2.79 17.61 20.87
N LEU A 24 -3.81 17.13 20.16
CA LEU A 24 -3.87 15.77 19.63
C LEU A 24 -2.75 15.49 18.63
N PHE A 25 -2.49 16.43 17.71
CA PHE A 25 -1.39 16.32 16.76
C PHE A 25 -0.03 16.28 17.43
N LEU A 26 0.19 17.10 18.47
CA LEU A 26 1.42 17.09 19.25
C LEU A 26 1.59 15.76 19.99
N PHE A 27 0.52 15.24 20.59
CA PHE A 27 0.53 13.92 21.25
C PHE A 27 0.92 12.81 20.27
N TRP A 28 0.29 12.75 19.09
CA TRP A 28 0.64 11.76 18.06
C TRP A 28 2.05 11.95 17.54
N TYR A 29 2.50 13.19 17.34
CA TYR A 29 3.85 13.48 16.90
C TYR A 29 4.89 12.90 17.86
N ILE A 30 4.72 13.12 19.17
CA ILE A 30 5.61 12.60 20.20
C ILE A 30 5.54 11.06 20.27
N HIS A 31 4.34 10.50 20.22
CA HIS A 31 4.14 9.05 20.27
C HIS A 31 4.80 8.35 19.07
N ASP A 32 4.55 8.84 17.85
CA ASP A 32 5.05 8.23 16.62
C ASP A 32 6.55 8.43 16.43
N SER A 33 7.11 9.56 16.87
CA SER A 33 8.55 9.79 16.80
C SER A 33 9.34 8.84 17.71
N ARG A 34 8.71 8.31 18.77
CA ARG A 34 9.36 7.43 19.76
C ARG A 34 9.19 5.94 19.46
N GLN A 35 8.25 5.54 18.61
CA GLN A 35 8.10 4.12 18.27
C GLN A 35 9.23 3.63 17.35
N SER A 36 9.62 2.37 17.52
CA SER A 36 10.65 1.72 16.69
C SER A 36 10.09 0.85 15.56
N GLN A 37 8.79 0.58 15.57
CA GLN A 37 8.16 -0.44 14.70
C GLN A 37 7.92 0.06 13.27
N HIS A 38 7.47 1.31 13.11
CA HIS A 38 7.09 1.86 11.81
C HIS A 38 8.02 3.01 11.39
N SER A 39 9.03 2.71 10.56
CA SER A 39 10.02 3.69 10.08
C SER A 39 9.40 4.94 9.44
N ILE A 40 8.29 4.79 8.71
CA ILE A 40 7.60 5.92 8.06
C ILE A 40 6.95 6.84 9.11
N LEU A 41 6.26 6.27 10.11
CA LEU A 41 5.64 7.05 11.19
C LEU A 41 6.70 7.71 12.07
N ARG A 42 7.85 7.06 12.28
CA ARG A 42 8.95 7.65 13.04
C ARG A 42 9.56 8.86 12.33
N ASN A 43 9.82 8.76 11.03
CA ASN A 43 10.45 9.84 10.26
C ASN A 43 9.45 10.95 9.89
N PHE A 44 8.19 10.59 9.69
CA PHE A 44 7.12 11.50 9.28
C PHE A 44 5.81 11.20 10.05
N PRO A 45 5.72 11.50 11.36
CA PRO A 45 4.55 11.18 12.20
C PRO A 45 3.20 11.55 11.61
N LEU A 46 3.04 12.81 11.23
CA LEU A 46 1.75 13.35 10.77
C LEU A 46 1.45 12.95 9.33
N LEU A 47 2.42 13.14 8.43
CA LEU A 47 2.26 12.79 7.01
C LEU A 47 2.09 11.27 6.82
N GLY A 48 2.76 10.46 7.64
CA GLY A 48 2.59 9.02 7.65
C GLY A 48 1.17 8.61 8.03
N ARG A 49 0.57 9.22 9.07
CA ARG A 49 -0.83 8.97 9.43
C ARG A 49 -1.80 9.35 8.31
N VAL A 50 -1.62 10.54 7.72
CA VAL A 50 -2.44 10.99 6.59
C VAL A 50 -2.30 10.01 5.42
N ARG A 51 -1.08 9.57 5.09
CA ARG A 51 -0.82 8.56 4.07
C ARG A 51 -1.60 7.28 4.35
N TYR A 52 -1.48 6.70 5.55
CA TYR A 52 -2.16 5.44 5.86
C TYR A 52 -3.67 5.56 5.90
N PHE A 53 -4.19 6.73 6.33
CA PHE A 53 -5.61 7.03 6.26
C PHE A 53 -6.11 7.05 4.80
N LEU A 54 -5.39 7.72 3.90
CA LEU A 54 -5.71 7.72 2.46
C LEU A 54 -5.53 6.34 1.83
N GLU A 55 -4.52 5.58 2.25
CA GLU A 55 -4.31 4.21 1.78
C GLU A 55 -5.48 3.29 2.17
N MET A 56 -6.05 3.48 3.35
CA MET A 56 -7.26 2.78 3.81
C MET A 56 -8.51 3.16 3.01
N LEU A 57 -8.65 4.43 2.61
CA LEU A 57 -9.75 4.90 1.74
C LEU A 57 -9.55 4.55 0.26
N GLY A 58 -8.31 4.22 -0.13
CA GLY A 58 -7.94 3.95 -1.52
C GLY A 58 -8.83 2.92 -2.24
N PRO A 59 -9.22 1.77 -1.63
CA PRO A 59 -10.12 0.81 -2.27
C PRO A 59 -11.44 1.42 -2.74
N GLU A 60 -12.09 2.21 -1.89
CA GLU A 60 -13.39 2.84 -2.20
C GLU A 60 -13.26 3.90 -3.29
N LEU A 61 -12.19 4.72 -3.24
CA LEU A 61 -11.97 5.76 -4.24
C LEU A 61 -11.79 5.21 -5.66
N ARG A 62 -11.21 4.01 -5.79
CA ARG A 62 -10.97 3.37 -7.09
C ARG A 62 -12.22 2.80 -7.73
N GLN A 63 -13.30 2.65 -6.98
CA GLN A 63 -14.56 2.26 -7.58
C GLN A 63 -15.15 3.39 -8.44
N TYR A 64 -14.79 4.66 -8.19
CA TYR A 64 -15.44 5.81 -8.81
C TYR A 64 -14.50 6.82 -9.48
N MET A 65 -13.27 6.98 -8.98
CA MET A 65 -12.39 8.10 -9.35
C MET A 65 -11.07 7.71 -10.00
N PHE A 66 -10.64 6.45 -9.87
CA PHE A 66 -9.31 6.00 -10.28
C PHE A 66 -9.37 4.63 -10.96
N ASP A 67 -8.29 4.26 -11.66
CA ASP A 67 -8.14 2.97 -12.31
C ASP A 67 -8.27 1.78 -11.33
N ALA A 68 -8.76 0.65 -11.86
CA ALA A 68 -8.89 -0.57 -11.10
C ALA A 68 -7.52 -1.18 -10.71
N ASP A 69 -7.55 -2.14 -9.79
CA ASP A 69 -6.36 -2.81 -9.24
C ASP A 69 -5.43 -3.48 -10.29
N ASP A 70 -5.95 -3.78 -11.48
CA ASP A 70 -5.30 -4.51 -12.57
C ASP A 70 -5.04 -3.68 -13.84
N GLU A 71 -5.53 -2.44 -13.91
CA GLU A 71 -5.48 -1.60 -15.11
C GLU A 71 -4.22 -0.71 -15.20
N GLY A 72 -3.61 -0.39 -14.06
CA GLY A 72 -2.45 0.50 -13.97
C GLY A 72 -1.26 0.07 -14.84
N ARG A 73 -0.57 1.05 -15.46
CA ARG A 73 0.61 0.85 -16.32
C ARG A 73 1.81 1.67 -15.83
N PRO A 74 3.06 1.20 -16.03
CA PRO A 74 3.48 -0.06 -16.69
C PRO A 74 3.31 -1.32 -15.81
N PHE A 75 3.16 -1.15 -14.50
CA PHE A 75 2.82 -2.21 -13.54
C PHE A 75 1.51 -1.85 -12.83
N ASN A 76 0.64 -2.84 -12.64
CA ASN A 76 -0.59 -2.64 -11.89
C ASN A 76 -0.33 -2.80 -10.38
N ARG A 77 -1.31 -2.42 -9.56
CA ARG A 77 -1.17 -2.48 -8.10
C ARG A 77 -1.16 -3.92 -7.60
N SER A 78 -1.93 -4.80 -8.23
CA SER A 78 -1.97 -6.22 -7.89
C SER A 78 -0.59 -6.87 -7.98
N ASP A 79 0.14 -6.60 -9.06
CA ASP A 79 1.50 -7.09 -9.32
C ASP A 79 2.47 -6.49 -8.31
N PHE A 80 2.40 -5.18 -8.07
CA PHE A 80 3.23 -4.51 -7.08
C PHE A 80 3.02 -5.10 -5.66
N ALA A 81 1.76 -5.28 -5.25
CA ALA A 81 1.42 -5.84 -3.95
C ALA A 81 1.92 -7.29 -3.82
N ASN A 82 1.79 -8.10 -4.88
CA ASN A 82 2.33 -9.46 -4.90
C ASN A 82 3.85 -9.47 -4.69
N ILE A 83 4.60 -8.61 -5.38
CA ILE A 83 6.05 -8.53 -5.22
C ILE A 83 6.44 -8.07 -3.81
N VAL A 84 5.80 -7.00 -3.32
CA VAL A 84 6.16 -6.40 -2.02
C VAL A 84 5.80 -7.31 -0.84
N VAL A 85 4.61 -7.93 -0.86
CA VAL A 85 4.18 -8.85 0.21
C VAL A 85 5.07 -10.08 0.25
N GLN A 86 5.42 -10.65 -0.92
CA GLN A 86 6.33 -11.78 -1.00
C GLN A 86 7.72 -11.42 -0.49
N GLY A 87 8.26 -10.27 -0.91
CA GLY A 87 9.58 -9.80 -0.47
C GLY A 87 9.65 -9.49 1.03
N LYS A 88 8.56 -8.96 1.61
CA LYS A 88 8.53 -8.56 3.01
C LYS A 88 8.20 -9.71 3.98
N TYR A 89 7.31 -10.62 3.59
CA TYR A 89 6.77 -11.66 4.47
C TYR A 89 7.18 -13.08 4.08
N LEU A 90 7.94 -13.26 2.99
CA LEU A 90 8.33 -14.57 2.43
C LEU A 90 7.14 -15.52 2.23
N LYS A 91 5.94 -14.96 2.08
CA LYS A 91 4.69 -15.71 1.94
C LYS A 91 4.10 -15.43 0.56
N THR A 92 3.86 -16.51 -0.18
CA THR A 92 3.26 -16.50 -1.53
C THR A 92 1.80 -16.94 -1.53
N VAL A 93 1.27 -17.34 -0.38
CA VAL A 93 -0.10 -17.85 -0.26
C VAL A 93 -1.07 -16.69 -0.13
N ILE A 94 -1.73 -16.34 -1.25
CA ILE A 94 -2.91 -15.48 -1.30
C ILE A 94 -4.17 -16.33 -1.34
N ALA A 95 -5.32 -15.74 -0.99
CA ALA A 95 -6.61 -16.40 -1.05
C ALA A 95 -6.94 -16.87 -2.48
N PHE A 96 -7.77 -17.91 -2.58
CA PHE A 96 -8.13 -18.57 -3.83
C PHE A 96 -8.81 -17.62 -4.83
N GLY A 97 -8.45 -17.73 -6.11
CA GLY A 97 -9.01 -16.97 -7.22
C GLY A 97 -8.04 -15.93 -7.80
N SER A 98 -7.95 -15.89 -9.13
CA SER A 98 -7.22 -14.86 -9.86
C SER A 98 -8.21 -13.88 -10.46
N LYS A 99 -7.99 -12.58 -10.25
CA LYS A 99 -8.72 -11.52 -10.99
C LYS A 99 -8.14 -11.27 -12.38
N ARG A 100 -7.02 -11.93 -12.73
CA ARG A 100 -6.35 -11.77 -14.02
C ARG A 100 -7.21 -12.38 -15.14
N ASP A 101 -7.35 -11.62 -16.22
CA ASP A 101 -7.84 -12.11 -17.50
C ASP A 101 -6.75 -12.98 -18.17
N PHE A 102 -7.03 -14.28 -18.30
CA PHE A 102 -6.10 -15.26 -18.85
C PHE A 102 -6.08 -15.31 -20.39
N GLU A 103 -7.08 -14.69 -21.05
CA GLU A 103 -7.13 -14.59 -22.52
C GLU A 103 -6.22 -13.44 -23.02
N LYS A 104 -5.87 -12.49 -22.16
CA LYS A 104 -4.99 -11.38 -22.52
C LYS A 104 -3.51 -11.83 -22.62
N PRO A 105 -2.75 -11.30 -23.61
CA PRO A 105 -1.33 -11.58 -23.73
C PRO A 105 -0.53 -11.19 -22.47
N GLY A 106 0.42 -12.03 -22.08
CA GLY A 106 1.36 -11.74 -20.99
C GLY A 106 2.03 -12.99 -20.43
N LEU A 107 3.00 -12.79 -19.53
CA LEU A 107 3.65 -13.87 -18.80
C LEU A 107 3.03 -14.00 -17.40
N TYR A 108 2.74 -15.23 -16.98
CA TYR A 108 2.38 -15.54 -15.60
C TYR A 108 2.88 -16.93 -15.23
N LEU A 109 3.14 -17.13 -13.94
CA LEU A 109 3.51 -18.43 -13.41
C LEU A 109 2.23 -19.20 -13.07
N ARG A 110 2.15 -20.45 -13.52
CA ARG A 110 1.07 -21.39 -13.16
C ARG A 110 1.67 -22.66 -12.60
N ASN A 111 1.00 -23.26 -11.64
CA ASN A 111 1.33 -24.61 -11.24
C ASN A 111 1.08 -25.56 -12.42
N SER A 112 2.01 -26.49 -12.63
CA SER A 112 1.80 -27.55 -13.60
C SER A 112 0.72 -28.50 -13.07
N MET A 113 -0.25 -28.86 -13.91
CA MET A 113 -1.29 -29.84 -13.54
C MET A 113 -0.69 -31.22 -13.26
N PHE A 114 0.44 -31.54 -13.91
CA PHE A 114 1.16 -32.79 -13.75
C PHE A 114 2.62 -32.51 -13.42
N PRO A 115 3.28 -33.36 -12.61
CA PRO A 115 4.71 -33.26 -12.40
C PRO A 115 5.44 -33.45 -13.73
N LYS A 116 6.42 -32.58 -14.00
CA LYS A 116 7.30 -32.75 -15.17
C LYS A 116 8.33 -33.85 -14.89
N GLN A 117 8.64 -34.64 -15.92
CA GLN A 117 9.74 -35.60 -15.84
C GLN A 117 11.09 -34.88 -15.75
N LYS A 118 12.12 -35.57 -15.25
CA LYS A 118 13.45 -34.99 -15.02
C LYS A 118 14.08 -34.48 -16.32
N GLU A 119 13.78 -35.16 -17.42
CA GLU A 119 14.21 -34.83 -18.78
C GLU A 119 13.59 -33.51 -19.27
N GLU A 120 12.31 -33.25 -18.94
CA GLU A 120 11.60 -32.01 -19.31
C GLU A 120 11.95 -30.81 -18.43
N MET A 121 12.55 -31.05 -17.26
CA MET A 121 13.07 -30.00 -16.37
C MET A 121 14.45 -29.50 -16.79
N LYS A 122 15.09 -30.13 -17.79
CA LYS A 122 16.38 -29.66 -18.30
C LYS A 122 16.18 -28.29 -18.95
N VAL A 123 16.89 -27.30 -18.44
CA VAL A 123 16.90 -25.95 -19.01
C VAL A 123 17.70 -26.01 -20.30
N GLU A 124 17.04 -25.82 -21.44
CA GLU A 124 17.73 -25.63 -22.72
C GLU A 124 18.40 -24.25 -22.73
N LEU A 125 19.72 -24.25 -22.55
CA LEU A 125 20.56 -23.05 -22.54
C LEU A 125 20.98 -22.61 -23.95
N LEU A 126 20.52 -23.33 -24.98
CA LEU A 126 20.94 -23.17 -26.37
C LEU A 126 19.72 -22.97 -27.29
N PRO A 127 19.81 -22.05 -28.27
CA PRO A 127 20.92 -21.14 -28.51
C PRO A 127 20.96 -20.01 -27.45
N LYS A 128 22.17 -19.54 -27.11
CA LYS A 128 22.32 -18.37 -26.24
C LYS A 128 21.71 -17.15 -26.92
N ILE A 129 20.74 -16.51 -26.28
CA ILE A 129 20.11 -15.28 -26.80
C ILE A 129 21.09 -14.13 -26.56
N PRO A 130 21.47 -13.34 -27.59
CA PRO A 130 22.32 -12.18 -27.41
C PRO A 130 21.59 -11.09 -26.62
N SER A 131 21.91 -10.96 -25.32
CA SER A 131 21.38 -9.92 -24.44
C SER A 131 22.37 -8.77 -24.26
N LYS A 132 21.89 -7.52 -24.19
CA LYS A 132 22.74 -6.39 -23.80
C LYS A 132 23.02 -6.47 -22.29
N ARG A 133 24.30 -6.37 -21.91
CA ARG A 133 24.70 -6.24 -20.50
C ARG A 133 24.58 -4.77 -20.10
N TYR A 134 23.82 -4.48 -19.05
CA TYR A 134 23.86 -3.17 -18.41
C TYR A 134 25.19 -3.05 -17.67
N ILE A 135 26.05 -2.14 -18.11
CA ILE A 135 27.26 -1.75 -17.39
C ILE A 135 26.85 -0.52 -16.59
N GLY A 136 26.61 -0.73 -15.29
CA GLY A 136 26.44 0.34 -14.32
C GLY A 136 27.78 0.81 -13.78
#